data_AF-A0A424NSY1-F1
#
_entry.id   AF-A0A424NSY1-F1
#
_cell.length_a   1.000
_cell.length_b   1.000
_cell.length_c   1.000
_cell.angle_alpha   90.00
_cell.angle_beta   90.00
_cell.angle_gamma   90.00
#
_symmetry.space_group_name_H-M   'P 1'
#
loop_
_entity.id
_entity.type
_entity.pdbx_description
1 polymer ?
#
loop_
_entity_poly.entity_id
_entity_poly.type
_entity_poly.pdbx_seq_one_letter_code
_entity_poly.pdbx_strand_id
1 'polypeptide(L)'
;MEILDQLLNTTMIQNKKKFKKGIRKIAIAIAFLPGPILFVLSSHNNHLTDSTNLIFSILGIGSMVTCVIFGFLGLRDLLSGFFDPPNE
;
A
#
# COMPACT_ATOMS: atom_id res chain seq x y z
N MET A 1 -21.55 -9.37 -32.69
CA MET A 1 -20.17 -8.82 -32.68
C MET A 1 -20.08 -7.65 -31.72
N GLU A 2 -20.93 -6.62 -31.84
CA GLU A 2 -20.96 -5.45 -30.92
C GLU A 2 -21.05 -5.78 -29.42
N ILE A 3 -21.88 -6.74 -29.01
CA ILE A 3 -22.05 -7.10 -27.59
C ILE A 3 -20.76 -7.68 -27.00
N LEU A 4 -20.00 -8.44 -27.80
CA LEU A 4 -18.74 -9.04 -27.39
C LEU A 4 -17.67 -7.95 -27.19
N ASP A 5 -17.60 -6.99 -28.11
CA ASP A 5 -16.67 -5.84 -28.02
C ASP A 5 -16.99 -4.93 -26.84
N GLN A 6 -18.27 -4.72 -26.53
CA GLN A 6 -18.69 -3.95 -25.36
C GLN A 6 -18.28 -4.64 -24.05
N LEU A 7 -18.49 -5.95 -23.93
CA LEU A 7 -18.06 -6.74 -22.77
C LEU A 7 -16.53 -6.72 -22.59
N LEU A 8 -15.78 -6.89 -23.68
CA LEU A 8 -14.32 -6.85 -23.69
C LEU A 8 -13.77 -5.48 -23.27
N ASN A 9 -14.41 -4.40 -23.71
CA ASN A 9 -14.01 -3.05 -23.32
C ASN A 9 -14.31 -2.76 -21.84
N THR A 10 -15.44 -3.25 -21.34
CA THR A 10 -15.87 -3.04 -19.94
C THR A 10 -14.95 -3.77 -18.94
N THR A 11 -14.56 -5.00 -19.26
CA THR A 11 -13.64 -5.83 -18.44
C THR A 11 -12.22 -5.24 -18.45
N MET A 12 -11.71 -4.80 -19.61
CA MET A 12 -10.45 -4.07 -19.70
C MET A 12 -10.43 -2.78 -18.86
N ILE A 13 -11.53 -2.03 -18.84
CA ILE A 13 -11.65 -0.82 -18.01
C ILE A 13 -11.67 -1.15 -16.51
N GLN A 14 -12.36 -2.22 -16.11
CA GLN A 14 -12.40 -2.66 -14.71
C GLN A 14 -11.03 -3.14 -14.22
N ASN A 15 -10.31 -3.95 -15.00
CA ASN A 15 -8.97 -4.41 -14.63
C ASN A 15 -7.98 -3.26 -14.52
N LYS A 16 -8.04 -2.26 -15.42
CA LYS A 16 -7.23 -1.03 -15.30
C LYS A 16 -7.53 -0.25 -14.01
N LYS A 17 -8.79 -0.17 -13.59
CA LYS A 17 -9.18 0.50 -12.33
C LYS A 17 -8.65 -0.24 -11.10
N LYS A 18 -8.77 -1.58 -11.06
CA LYS A 18 -8.23 -2.42 -9.98
C LYS A 18 -6.71 -2.27 -9.89
N PHE A 19 -6.02 -2.32 -11.03
CA PHE A 19 -4.58 -2.16 -11.11
C PHE A 19 -4.11 -0.78 -10.61
N LYS A 20 -4.75 0.31 -11.06
CA LYS A 20 -4.44 1.67 -10.59
C LYS A 20 -4.64 1.83 -9.08
N LYS A 21 -5.69 1.20 -8.52
CA LYS A 21 -5.97 1.19 -7.09
C LYS A 21 -4.89 0.44 -6.30
N GLY A 22 -4.45 -0.71 -6.81
CA GLY A 22 -3.35 -1.50 -6.23
C GLY A 22 -2.02 -0.73 -6.21
N ILE A 23 -1.60 -0.13 -7.33
CA ILE A 23 -0.39 0.71 -7.40
C ILE A 23 -0.46 1.85 -6.39
N ARG A 24 -1.60 2.54 -6.26
CA ARG A 24 -1.75 3.64 -5.30
C ARG A 24 -1.52 3.17 -3.86
N LYS A 25 -2.03 2.01 -3.48
CA LYS A 25 -1.83 1.42 -2.15
C LYS A 25 -0.36 1.05 -1.93
N ILE A 26 0.33 0.50 -2.93
CA ILE A 26 1.76 0.21 -2.84
C ILE A 26 2.59 1.49 -2.70
N ALA A 27 2.25 2.55 -3.45
CA ALA A 27 2.94 3.83 -3.33
C ALA A 27 2.80 4.43 -1.92
N ILE A 28 1.62 4.29 -1.30
CA ILE A 28 1.40 4.67 0.09
C ILE A 28 2.29 3.82 1.01
N ALA A 29 2.34 2.50 0.82
CA ALA A 29 3.20 1.64 1.63
C ALA A 29 4.69 2.04 1.54
N ILE A 30 5.18 2.32 0.33
CA ILE A 30 6.56 2.78 0.09
C ILE A 30 6.83 4.13 0.78
N ALA A 31 5.87 5.05 0.78
CA ALA A 31 6.04 6.33 1.48
C ALA A 31 6.23 6.16 3.01
N PHE A 32 5.74 5.05 3.58
CA PHE A 32 5.87 4.73 5.00
C PHE A 32 7.01 3.74 5.33
N LEU A 33 7.80 3.32 4.34
CA LEU A 33 9.05 2.55 4.56
C LEU A 33 10.07 3.21 5.48
N PRO A 34 10.14 4.55 5.64
CA PRO A 34 11.03 5.15 6.63
C PRO A 34 10.65 4.84 8.10
N GLY A 35 9.51 4.19 8.36
CA GLY A 35 9.04 3.89 9.71
C GLY A 35 10.01 3.14 10.62
N PRO A 36 10.61 2.02 10.16
CA PRO A 36 11.70 1.36 10.88
C PRO A 36 12.88 2.26 11.21
N ILE A 37 13.24 3.19 10.32
CA ILE A 37 14.35 4.11 10.56
C ILE A 37 13.98 5.06 11.70
N LEU A 38 12.76 5.60 11.70
CA LEU A 38 12.26 6.47 12.78
C LEU A 38 12.19 5.75 14.13
N PHE A 39 11.77 4.48 14.15
CA PHE A 39 11.71 3.67 15.36
C PHE A 39 13.09 3.34 15.92
N VAL A 40 14.06 3.00 15.07
CA VAL A 40 15.43 2.72 15.51
C VAL A 40 16.10 3.99 16.04
N LEU A 41 15.86 5.13 15.39
CA LEU A 41 16.37 6.44 15.81
C LEU A 41 15.85 6.85 17.21
N SER A 42 14.61 6.54 17.55
CA SER A 42 14.09 6.80 18.90
C SER A 42 14.63 5.84 19.95
N SER A 43 14.90 4.58 19.57
CA SER A 43 15.37 3.56 20.50
C SER A 43 16.86 3.68 20.86
N HIS A 44 17.68 4.35 20.04
CA HIS A 44 19.15 4.40 20.21
C HIS A 44 19.70 5.80 20.52
N ASN A 45 18.89 6.87 20.41
CA ASN A 45 19.34 8.23 20.73
C ASN A 45 18.87 8.68 22.12
N ASN A 46 19.70 8.40 23.13
CA ASN A 46 19.51 8.90 24.50
C ASN A 46 19.72 10.42 24.64
N HIS A 47 20.22 11.09 23.59
CA HIS A 47 20.40 12.55 23.58
C HIS A 47 19.13 13.34 23.21
N LEU A 48 18.09 12.65 22.73
CA LEU A 48 16.80 13.28 22.43
C LEU A 48 15.96 13.39 23.71
N THR A 49 15.21 14.48 23.85
CA THR A 49 14.25 14.67 24.94
C THR A 49 13.23 13.52 24.94
N ASP A 50 12.84 13.02 26.12
CA ASP A 50 11.91 11.88 26.27
C ASP A 50 10.64 12.01 25.42
N SER A 51 10.08 13.22 25.34
CA SER A 51 8.91 13.52 24.52
C SER A 51 9.15 13.30 23.02
N THR A 52 10.33 13.64 22.52
CA THR A 52 10.72 13.45 21.12
C THR A 52 10.92 11.97 20.79
N ASN A 53 11.51 11.21 21.71
CA ASN A 53 11.64 9.76 21.57
C ASN A 53 10.29 9.04 21.57
N LEU A 54 9.35 9.48 22.41
CA LEU A 54 7.98 8.96 22.42
C LEU A 54 7.29 9.22 21.06
N ILE A 55 7.37 10.46 20.54
CA ILE A 55 6.77 10.84 19.26
C ILE A 55 7.36 10.00 18.11
N PHE A 56 8.68 9.88 18.03
CA PHE A 56 9.31 9.08 16.98
C PHE A 56 9.01 7.59 17.09
N SER A 57 8.89 7.05 18.30
CA SER A 57 8.48 5.66 18.51
C SER A 57 7.05 5.41 18.01
N ILE A 58 6.12 6.29 18.36
CA ILE A 58 4.73 6.21 17.91
C ILE A 58 4.63 6.35 16.39
N LEU A 59 5.32 7.33 15.80
CA LEU A 59 5.35 7.53 14.36
C LEU A 59 6.00 6.35 13.63
N GLY A 60 7.09 5.80 14.17
CA GLY A 60 7.80 4.65 13.61
C GLY A 60 6.93 3.39 13.61
N ILE A 61 6.29 3.08 14.74
CA ILE A 61 5.35 1.94 14.82
C ILE A 61 4.14 2.16 13.90
N GLY A 62 3.54 3.34 13.93
CA GLY A 62 2.37 3.66 13.10
C GLY A 62 2.66 3.54 11.60
N SER A 63 3.82 4.04 11.16
CA SER A 63 4.26 3.93 9.77
C SER A 63 4.62 2.50 9.37
N MET A 64 5.26 1.70 10.24
CA MET A 64 5.46 0.27 9.99
C MET A 64 4.13 -0.47 9.77
N VAL A 65 3.16 -0.30 10.68
CA VAL A 65 1.85 -0.94 10.58
C VAL A 65 1.14 -0.53 9.30
N THR A 66 1.17 0.77 8.97
CA THR A 66 0.60 1.30 7.73
C THR A 66 1.27 0.70 6.50
N CYS A 67 2.60 0.61 6.48
CA CYS A 67 3.37 0.01 5.39
C CYS A 67 2.95 -1.45 5.15
N VAL A 68 2.85 -2.26 6.20
CA VAL A 68 2.49 -3.68 6.08
C VAL A 68 1.04 -3.83 5.57
N ILE A 69 0.09 -3.09 6.15
CA ILE A 69 -1.33 -3.18 5.77
C ILE A 69 -1.53 -2.75 4.32
N PHE A 70 -1.04 -1.57 3.94
CA PHE A 70 -1.21 -1.07 2.58
C PHE A 70 -0.39 -1.85 1.55
N GLY A 71 0.77 -2.38 1.94
CA GLY A 71 1.57 -3.28 1.11
C GLY A 71 0.79 -4.54 0.77
N PHE A 72 0.23 -5.22 1.77
CA PHE A 72 -0.57 -6.43 1.56
C PHE A 72 -1.85 -6.15 0.75
N LEU A 73 -2.59 -5.09 1.09
CA LEU A 73 -3.79 -4.70 0.36
C LEU A 73 -3.51 -4.27 -1.09
N GLY A 74 -2.37 -3.64 -1.33
CA GLY A 74 -1.92 -3.25 -2.67
C GLY A 74 -1.55 -4.46 -3.50
N LEU A 75 -0.81 -5.41 -2.92
CA LEU A 75 -0.46 -6.67 -3.57
C LEU A 75 -1.72 -7.47 -3.92
N ARG A 76 -2.67 -7.58 -2.98
CA ARG A 76 -3.95 -8.26 -3.20
C ARG A 76 -4.74 -7.65 -4.36
N ASP A 77 -4.91 -6.32 -4.36
CA ASP A 77 -5.64 -5.62 -5.42
C ASP A 77 -4.94 -5.80 -6.79
N LEU A 78 -3.61 -5.75 -6.83
CA LEU A 78 -2.86 -6.00 -8.06
C LEU A 78 -3.05 -7.42 -8.57
N LEU A 79 -2.84 -8.41 -7.71
CA LEU A 79 -2.93 -9.83 -8.07
C LEU A 79 -4.36 -10.18 -8.50
N SER A 80 -5.40 -9.66 -7.84
CA SER A 80 -6.78 -9.83 -8.31
C SER A 80 -7.01 -9.28 -9.72
N GLY A 81 -6.34 -8.18 -10.10
CA GLY A 81 -6.43 -7.66 -11.47
C GLY A 81 -5.79 -8.55 -12.54
N PHE A 82 -4.88 -9.46 -12.16
CA PHE A 82 -4.22 -10.41 -13.06
C PHE A 82 -4.83 -11.80 -13.06
N PHE A 83 -5.34 -12.24 -11.91
CA PHE A 83 -5.83 -13.61 -11.70
C PHE A 83 -7.36 -13.72 -11.65
N ASP A 84 -8.10 -12.61 -11.55
CA ASP A 84 -9.56 -12.66 -11.71
C ASP A 84 -9.86 -13.01 -13.18
N PRO A 85 -10.59 -14.11 -13.45
CA PRO A 85 -11.00 -14.43 -14.81
C PRO A 85 -11.85 -13.27 -15.36
N PRO A 86 -11.70 -12.91 -16.65
CA PRO A 86 -12.41 -11.78 -17.25
C PRO A 86 -13.93 -11.97 -17.37
N ASN A 87 -14.51 -13.01 -16.75
CA ASN A 87 -15.87 -13.46 -17.00
C ASN A 87 -16.51 -14.05 -15.74
N GLU A 88 -16.88 -13.16 -14.82
CA GLU A 88 -18.17 -13.20 -14.11
C GLU A 88 -18.88 -11.86 -14.34
#